data_AF-A0A1M2Z5W5-F1
#
_entry.id   AF-A0A1M2Z5W5-F1
#
_cell.length_a   1.000
_cell.length_b   1.000
_cell.length_c   1.000
_cell.angle_alpha   90.00
_cell.angle_beta   90.00
_cell.angle_gamma   90.00
#
_symmetry.space_group_name_H-M   'P 1'
#
loop_
_entity.id
_entity.type
_entity.pdbx_description
1 polymer ?
#
loop_
_entity_poly.entity_id
_entity_poly.type
_entity_poly.pdbx_seq_one_letter_code
_entity_poly.pdbx_strand_id
1 'polypeptide(L)'
;MSTVAKRSITLSPELAAEVDEAVAAGEYASASEVVRDALRQWKERRDLFGYTLEELRALVQEGVDSGPAQPGPPIMDRLRAKYQAMSDRSAASR
;
A
#
# COMPACT_ATOMS: atom_id res chain seq x y z
N MET A 1 -28.84 -2.35 -8.17
CA MET A 1 -28.75 -3.82 -8.34
C MET A 1 -27.29 -4.17 -8.57
N SER A 2 -26.62 -4.80 -7.59
CA SER A 2 -25.24 -5.26 -7.79
C SER A 2 -25.25 -6.51 -8.67
N THR A 3 -24.84 -6.38 -9.92
CA THR A 3 -24.73 -7.51 -10.85
C THR A 3 -23.54 -8.38 -10.45
N VAL A 4 -23.82 -9.60 -9.95
CA VAL A 4 -22.79 -10.61 -9.65
C VAL A 4 -22.42 -11.32 -10.95
N ALA A 5 -21.13 -11.27 -11.33
CA ALA A 5 -20.62 -12.00 -12.50
C ALA A 5 -20.07 -13.37 -12.08
N LYS A 6 -20.62 -14.46 -12.65
CA LYS A 6 -20.11 -15.83 -12.42
C LYS A 6 -18.82 -16.07 -13.21
N ARG A 7 -17.86 -16.77 -12.60
CA ARG A 7 -16.60 -17.20 -13.20
C ARG A 7 -16.29 -18.64 -12.75
N SER A 8 -15.71 -19.44 -13.65
CA SER A 8 -15.15 -20.74 -13.32
C SER A 8 -13.66 -20.57 -13.02
N ILE A 9 -13.19 -21.10 -11.90
CA ILE A 9 -11.79 -21.01 -11.47
C ILE A 9 -11.28 -22.41 -11.15
N THR A 10 -10.01 -22.66 -11.46
CA THR A 10 -9.33 -23.90 -11.08
C THR A 10 -8.47 -23.61 -9.86
N LEU A 11 -8.66 -24.39 -8.81
CA LEU A 11 -7.85 -24.35 -7.59
C LEU A 11 -6.94 -25.57 -7.54
N SER A 12 -5.80 -25.46 -6.85
CA SER A 12 -5.05 -26.65 -6.47
C SER A 12 -5.86 -27.48 -5.47
N PRO A 13 -5.60 -28.79 -5.35
CA PRO A 13 -6.33 -29.64 -4.41
C PRO A 13 -6.30 -29.11 -2.97
N GLU A 14 -5.17 -28.53 -2.56
CA GLU A 14 -4.96 -27.98 -1.23
C GLU A 14 -5.85 -26.75 -0.98
N LEU A 15 -5.89 -25.81 -1.93
CA LEU A 15 -6.75 -24.63 -1.83
C LEU A 15 -8.24 -24.97 -1.92
N ALA A 16 -8.60 -26.00 -2.70
CA ALA A 16 -9.98 -26.48 -2.72
C ALA A 16 -10.39 -27.06 -1.36
N ALA A 17 -9.52 -27.83 -0.72
CA ALA A 17 -9.75 -28.38 0.61
C ALA A 17 -9.92 -27.27 1.66
N GLU A 18 -9.07 -26.23 1.65
CA GLU A 18 -9.22 -25.08 2.57
C GLU A 18 -10.58 -24.37 2.41
N VAL A 19 -11.04 -24.20 1.16
CA VAL A 19 -12.36 -23.60 0.88
C VAL A 19 -13.49 -24.48 1.41
N ASP A 20 -13.42 -25.78 1.17
CA ASP A 20 -14.43 -26.74 1.59
C ASP A 20 -14.48 -26.86 3.13
N GLU A 21 -13.32 -26.87 3.80
CA GLU A 21 -13.20 -26.90 5.26
C GLU A 21 -13.81 -25.65 5.91
N ALA A 22 -13.52 -24.47 5.38
CA ALA A 22 -14.07 -23.21 5.91
C ALA A 22 -15.60 -23.15 5.80
N VAL A 23 -16.16 -23.71 4.73
CA VAL A 23 -17.62 -23.84 4.58
C VAL A 23 -18.18 -24.90 5.53
N ALA A 24 -17.53 -26.07 5.65
CA ALA A 24 -17.96 -27.15 6.53
C ALA A 24 -17.92 -26.77 8.02
N ALA A 25 -16.95 -25.94 8.42
CA ALA A 25 -16.85 -25.36 9.75
C ALA A 25 -17.95 -24.31 10.05
N GLY A 26 -18.69 -23.87 9.02
CA GLY A 26 -19.72 -22.83 9.14
C GLY A 26 -19.17 -21.42 9.23
N GLU A 27 -17.88 -21.21 8.93
CA GLU A 27 -17.26 -19.88 8.90
C GLU A 27 -17.78 -19.05 7.73
N TYR A 28 -18.14 -19.71 6.62
CA TYR A 28 -18.72 -19.11 5.43
C TYR A 28 -19.93 -19.88 4.94
N ALA A 29 -20.93 -19.17 4.39
CA ALA A 29 -22.13 -19.81 3.86
C ALA A 29 -21.92 -20.48 2.49
N SER A 30 -20.84 -20.15 1.79
CA SER A 30 -20.51 -20.74 0.48
C SER A 30 -19.05 -20.53 0.06
N ALA A 31 -18.56 -21.37 -0.85
CA ALA A 31 -17.26 -21.19 -1.50
C ALA A 31 -17.12 -19.82 -2.20
N SER A 32 -18.22 -19.30 -2.78
CA SER A 32 -18.23 -17.97 -3.38
C SER A 32 -18.00 -16.85 -2.36
N GLU A 33 -18.33 -17.07 -1.10
CA GLU A 33 -18.09 -16.12 -0.02
C GLU A 33 -16.63 -16.14 0.44
N VAL A 34 -16.07 -17.34 0.63
CA VAL A 34 -14.64 -17.55 0.91
C VAL A 34 -13.78 -16.84 -0.14
N VAL A 35 -14.05 -17.09 -1.42
CA VAL A 35 -13.29 -16.49 -2.53
C VAL A 35 -13.46 -14.96 -2.57
N ARG A 36 -14.66 -14.42 -2.30
CA ARG A 36 -14.86 -12.97 -2.25
C ARG A 36 -14.09 -12.32 -1.10
N ASP A 37 -14.08 -12.94 0.07
CA ASP A 37 -13.33 -12.44 1.22
C ASP A 37 -11.82 -12.48 0.96
N ALA A 38 -11.31 -13.61 0.48
CA ALA A 38 -9.90 -13.75 0.09
C ALA A 38 -9.47 -12.71 -0.96
N LEU A 39 -10.32 -12.43 -1.96
CA LEU A 39 -10.06 -11.40 -2.97
C LEU A 39 -10.11 -9.98 -2.40
N ARG A 40 -10.99 -9.70 -1.42
CA ARG A 40 -11.00 -8.42 -0.70
C ARG A 40 -9.70 -8.21 0.05
N GLN A 41 -9.27 -9.19 0.85
CA GLN A 41 -7.99 -9.12 1.57
C GLN A 41 -6.80 -9.00 0.61
N TRP A 42 -6.84 -9.72 -0.53
CA TRP A 42 -5.82 -9.59 -1.58
C TRP A 42 -5.78 -8.18 -2.17
N LYS A 43 -6.95 -7.57 -2.42
CA LYS A 43 -7.04 -6.19 -2.90
C LYS A 43 -6.55 -5.19 -1.84
N GLU A 44 -6.98 -5.33 -0.60
CA GLU A 44 -6.54 -4.47 0.51
C GLU A 44 -5.03 -4.49 0.67
N ARG A 45 -4.38 -5.67 0.61
CA ARG A 45 -2.91 -5.77 0.63
C ARG A 45 -2.24 -5.06 -0.54
N ARG A 46 -2.92 -4.91 -1.68
CA ARG A 46 -2.40 -4.16 -2.84
C ARG A 46 -2.67 -2.66 -2.72
N ASP A 47 -3.76 -2.28 -2.09
CA ASP A 47 -4.18 -0.89 -1.92
C ASP A 47 -3.50 -0.21 -0.71
N LEU A 48 -2.99 -0.97 0.27
CA LEU A 48 -2.47 -0.46 1.56
C LEU A 48 -1.14 0.31 1.51
N PHE A 49 -0.58 0.62 0.35
CA PHE A 49 0.73 1.27 0.28
C PHE A 49 0.69 2.77 -0.01
N GLY A 50 -0.48 3.37 -0.30
CA GLY A 50 -0.57 4.77 -0.77
C GLY A 50 0.14 5.02 -2.11
N TYR A 51 0.93 4.05 -2.57
CA TYR A 51 1.74 3.95 -3.76
C TYR A 51 1.79 2.47 -4.15
N THR A 52 1.49 2.13 -5.39
CA THR A 52 1.75 0.82 -6.00
C THR A 52 3.25 0.48 -5.94
N LEU A 53 3.59 -0.80 -6.11
CA LEU A 53 5.01 -1.21 -6.19
C LEU A 53 5.74 -0.49 -7.33
N GLU A 54 5.05 -0.26 -8.45
CA GLU A 54 5.52 0.51 -9.59
C GLU A 54 5.78 1.97 -9.23
N GLU A 55 4.87 2.62 -8.50
CA GLU A 55 5.06 4.00 -8.02
C GLU A 55 6.23 4.10 -7.02
N LEU A 56 6.37 3.14 -6.10
CA LEU A 56 7.52 3.09 -5.20
C LEU A 56 8.85 2.93 -5.95
N ARG A 57 8.90 2.08 -6.98
CA ARG A 57 10.09 1.93 -7.84
C ARG A 57 10.42 3.23 -8.57
N ALA A 58 9.40 3.94 -9.07
CA ALA A 58 9.60 5.23 -9.73
C ALA A 58 10.19 6.28 -8.77
N LEU A 59 9.66 6.40 -7.55
CA LEU A 59 10.17 7.32 -6.53
C LEU A 59 11.62 7.01 -6.11
N VAL A 60 11.97 5.72 -6.02
CA VAL A 60 13.36 5.31 -5.76
C VAL A 60 14.27 5.70 -6.92
N GLN A 61 13.85 5.48 -8.17
CA GLN A 61 14.63 5.84 -9.34
C GLN A 61 14.83 7.35 -9.44
N GLU A 62 13.79 8.15 -9.15
CA GLU A 62 13.90 9.61 -9.04
C GLU A 62 14.96 10.02 -8.02
N GLY A 63 14.99 9.36 -6.85
CA GLY A 63 16.02 9.58 -5.84
C GLY A 63 17.44 9.22 -6.31
N VAL A 64 17.59 8.12 -7.04
CA VAL A 64 18.88 7.71 -7.64
C VAL A 64 19.34 8.73 -8.68
N ASP A 65 18.41 9.23 -9.50
CA ASP A 65 18.70 10.19 -10.58
C ASP A 65 18.88 11.63 -10.05
N SER A 66 18.52 11.89 -8.78
CA SER A 66 18.64 13.21 -8.14
C SER A 66 20.08 13.65 -7.86
N GLY A 67 21.06 12.78 -8.10
CA GLY A 67 22.48 13.05 -7.95
C GLY A 67 23.12 12.37 -6.75
N PRO A 68 24.39 12.65 -6.46
CA PRO A 68 25.14 11.96 -5.41
C PRO A 68 24.57 12.27 -4.02
N ALA A 69 24.57 11.24 -3.17
CA ALA A 69 24.19 11.38 -1.77
C ALA A 69 25.10 12.40 -1.06
N GLN A 70 24.49 13.24 -0.23
CA GLN A 70 25.18 14.27 0.55
C GLN A 70 25.20 13.89 2.04
N PRO A 71 26.23 14.29 2.81
CA PRO A 71 26.25 14.09 4.25
C PRO A 71 25.04 14.74 4.94
N GLY A 72 24.35 13.98 5.79
CA GLY A 72 23.15 14.44 6.49
C GLY A 72 23.35 15.67 7.38
N PRO A 73 24.33 15.69 8.31
CA PRO A 73 24.44 16.76 9.32
C PRO A 73 24.55 18.18 8.72
N PRO A 74 25.43 18.46 7.74
CA PRO A 74 25.50 19.78 7.12
C PRO A 74 24.20 20.21 6.43
N ILE A 75 23.47 19.27 5.84
CA ILE A 75 22.18 19.55 5.20
C ILE A 75 21.12 19.90 6.23
N MET A 76 21.08 19.17 7.34
CA MET A 76 20.14 19.42 8.43
C MET A 76 20.40 20.76 9.12
N ASP A 77 21.66 21.15 9.31
CA ASP A 77 22.02 22.45 9.87
C ASP A 77 21.57 23.59 8.95
N ARG A 78 21.81 23.46 7.64
CA ARG A 78 21.34 24.41 6.63
C ARG A 78 19.80 24.51 6.62
N LEU A 79 19.11 23.39 6.69
CA LEU A 79 17.64 23.37 6.74
C LEU A 79 17.11 24.06 7.99
N ARG A 80 17.69 23.76 9.17
CA ARG A 80 17.30 24.40 10.44
C ARG A 80 17.46 25.92 10.38
N ALA A 81 18.60 26.40 9.91
CA ALA A 81 18.85 27.83 9.74
C ALA A 81 17.84 28.49 8.78
N LYS A 82 17.51 27.83 7.66
CA LYS A 82 16.51 28.32 6.70
C LYS A 82 15.13 28.46 7.34
N TYR A 83 14.66 27.44 8.06
CA TYR A 83 13.32 27.46 8.66
C TYR A 83 13.21 28.41 9.85
N GLN A 84 14.28 28.58 10.65
CA GLN A 84 14.35 29.60 11.69
C GLN A 84 14.20 31.01 11.10
N ALA A 85 14.99 31.35 10.09
CA ALA A 85 14.91 32.65 9.44
C ALA A 85 13.54 32.93 8.80
N MET A 86 12.83 31.90 8.31
CA MET A 86 11.45 32.06 7.82
C MET A 86 10.46 32.32 8.94
N SER A 87 10.60 31.64 10.07
CA SER A 87 9.79 31.87 11.27
C SER A 87 9.97 33.29 11.78
N ASP A 88 11.21 33.75 11.90
CA ASP A 88 11.54 35.07 12.44
C ASP A 88 11.00 36.20 11.55
N ARG A 89 11.10 36.06 10.22
CA ARG A 89 10.46 37.00 9.27
C ARG A 89 8.94 37.03 9.38
N SER A 90 8.32 35.87 9.60
CA SER A 90 6.86 35.75 9.78
C SER A 90 6.39 36.32 11.12
N ALA A 91 7.27 36.36 12.12
CA ALA A 91 7.04 36.99 13.41
C ALA A 91 7.22 38.51 13.35
N ALA A 92 8.23 39.01 12.62
CA ALA A 92 8.48 40.44 12.44
C ALA A 92 7.47 41.16 11.53
N SER A 93 6.69 40.41 10.76
CA SER A 93 5.62 40.94 9.88
C SER A 93 4.25 41.03 10.58
N ARG A 94 4.16 40.67 11.87
CA ARG A 94 2.94 40.75 12.69
C ARG A 94 3.09 41.86 13.73
#